data_AF-A0A2U1J692-F1
#
_entry.id   AF-A0A2U1J692-F1
#
_cell.length_a   1.000
_cell.length_b   1.000
_cell.length_c   1.000
_cell.angle_alpha   90.00
_cell.angle_beta   90.00
_cell.angle_gamma   90.00
#
_symmetry.space_group_name_H-M   'P 1'
#
loop_
_entity.id
_entity.type
_entity.pdbx_description
1 polymer ?
#
loop_
_entity_poly.entity_id
_entity_poly.type
_entity_poly.pdbx_seq_one_letter_code
_entity_poly.pdbx_strand_id
1 'polypeptide(L)'
;MPLPFEPIIPIAIITAMFGIANLGYHIAHHQRNDGKPPRYNLDNWDRALMDRDLRLTGSLRGQNDNEVAPDEFKVNSFYRIYKRVY
;
A
#
# COMPACT_ATOMS: atom_id res chain seq x y z
N MET A 1 30.19 40.22 3.49
CA MET A 1 30.83 38.92 3.17
C MET A 1 29.77 38.02 2.56
N PRO A 2 29.98 37.46 1.35
CA PRO A 2 29.06 36.48 0.78
C PRO A 2 28.99 35.24 1.68
N LEU A 3 27.85 34.55 1.64
CA LEU A 3 27.58 33.39 2.48
C LEU A 3 28.52 32.24 2.10
N PRO A 4 29.17 31.54 3.07
CA PRO A 4 30.01 30.39 2.77
C PRO A 4 29.14 29.25 2.23
N PHE A 5 29.46 28.74 1.03
CA PHE A 5 28.67 27.72 0.32
C PHE A 5 29.11 26.30 0.68
N GLU A 6 30.32 26.15 1.21
CA GLU A 6 30.93 24.91 1.66
C GLU A 6 30.04 24.09 2.62
N PRO A 7 29.35 24.68 3.61
CA PRO A 7 28.41 23.93 4.46
C PRO A 7 27.10 23.55 3.75
N ILE A 8 26.75 24.21 2.63
CA ILE A 8 25.51 23.94 1.90
C ILE A 8 25.64 22.70 1.02
N ILE A 9 26.83 22.44 0.48
CA ILE A 9 27.11 21.26 -0.37
C ILE A 9 26.69 19.94 0.30
N PRO A 10 27.17 19.59 1.52
CA PRO A 10 26.78 18.33 2.15
C PRO A 10 25.28 18.28 2.44
N ILE A 11 24.66 19.40 2.84
CA ILE A 11 23.22 19.47 3.08
C ILE A 11 22.44 19.19 1.79
N ALA A 12 22.83 19.82 0.68
CA ALA A 12 22.19 19.64 -0.62
C ALA A 12 22.28 18.19 -1.11
N ILE A 13 23.45 17.55 -0.95
CA ILE A 13 23.64 16.13 -1.29
C ILE A 13 22.70 15.25 -0.45
N ILE A 14 22.66 15.48 0.87
CA ILE A 14 21.78 14.72 1.77
C ILE A 14 20.31 14.88 1.35
N THR A 15 19.85 16.12 1.14
CA THR A 15 18.48 16.40 0.69
C THR A 15 18.16 15.71 -0.64
N ALA A 16 19.08 15.76 -1.61
CA ALA A 16 18.89 15.11 -2.90
C ALA A 16 18.78 13.59 -2.77
N MET A 17 19.64 12.96 -1.97
CA MET A 17 19.62 11.52 -1.75
C MET A 17 18.31 11.07 -1.07
N PHE A 18 17.87 11.79 -0.03
CA PHE A 18 16.57 11.51 0.61
C PHE A 18 15.39 11.75 -0.33
N GLY A 19 15.45 12.78 -1.18
CA GLY A 19 14.44 13.06 -2.19
C GLY A 19 14.29 11.92 -3.20
N ILE A 20 15.41 11.43 -3.75
CA ILE A 20 15.43 10.30 -4.70
C ILE A 20 14.90 9.03 -4.04
N ALA A 21 15.36 8.72 -2.82
CA ALA A 21 14.90 7.54 -2.09
C ALA A 21 13.39 7.59 -1.81
N ASN A 22 12.87 8.73 -1.38
CA ASN A 22 11.45 8.92 -1.11
C ASN A 22 10.59 8.80 -2.38
N LEU A 23 11.05 9.37 -3.49
CA LEU A 23 10.35 9.25 -4.77
C LEU A 23 10.30 7.79 -5.25
N GLY A 24 11.43 7.08 -5.16
CA GLY A 24 11.50 5.66 -5.49
C GLY A 24 10.56 4.82 -4.61
N TYR A 25 10.55 5.08 -3.31
CA TYR A 25 9.64 4.44 -2.35
C TYR A 25 8.17 4.71 -2.70
N HIS A 26 7.81 5.96 -2.98
CA HIS A 26 6.45 6.35 -3.32
C HIS A 26 5.96 5.63 -4.57
N ILE A 27 6.76 5.63 -5.65
CA ILE A 27 6.41 4.96 -6.90
C ILE A 27 6.26 3.46 -6.71
N ALA A 28 7.21 2.82 -6.01
CA ALA A 28 7.15 1.38 -5.75
C ALA A 28 5.89 0.98 -4.98
N HIS A 29 5.53 1.73 -3.93
CA HIS A 29 4.32 1.47 -3.16
C HIS A 29 3.05 1.75 -3.94
N HIS A 30 3.03 2.79 -4.76
CA HIS A 30 1.89 3.11 -5.62
C HIS A 30 1.63 2.01 -6.64
N GLN A 31 2.69 1.51 -7.30
CA GLN A 31 2.57 0.41 -8.27
C GLN A 31 2.11 -0.90 -7.62
N ARG A 32 2.62 -1.23 -6.42
CA ARG A 32 2.18 -2.41 -5.65
C ARG A 32 0.74 -2.34 -5.18
N ASN A 33 0.14 -1.16 -5.21
CA ASN A 33 -1.19 -0.89 -4.70
C ASN A 33 -2.20 -0.60 -5.82
N ASP A 34 -1.97 -1.15 -7.01
CA ASP A 34 -2.81 -0.94 -8.19
C ASP A 34 -3.01 0.54 -8.53
N GLY A 35 -1.98 1.37 -8.33
CA GLY A 35 -2.06 2.80 -8.56
C GLY A 35 -2.87 3.55 -7.49
N LYS A 36 -3.05 2.97 -6.31
CA LYS A 36 -3.72 3.63 -5.17
C LYS A 36 -2.72 3.96 -4.06
N PRO A 37 -2.97 5.00 -3.25
CA PRO A 37 -2.13 5.27 -2.09
C PRO A 37 -2.17 4.10 -1.07
N PRO A 38 -1.07 3.86 -0.35
CA PRO A 38 -1.06 2.93 0.78
C PRO A 38 -2.07 3.38 1.85
N ARG A 39 -2.67 2.40 2.54
CA ARG A 39 -3.56 2.63 3.67
C ARG A 39 -2.77 2.44 4.96
N TYR A 40 -3.03 3.29 5.94
CA TYR A 40 -2.40 3.27 7.25
C TYR A 40 -3.46 3.07 8.33
N ASN A 41 -3.06 2.64 9.53
CA ASN A 41 -3.95 2.48 10.68
C ASN A 41 -5.17 1.57 10.42
N LEU A 42 -4.98 0.53 9.61
CA LEU A 42 -6.02 -0.45 9.31
C LEU A 42 -6.44 -1.18 10.60
N ASP A 43 -7.73 -1.19 10.88
CA ASP A 43 -8.29 -1.96 11.98
C ASP A 43 -8.66 -3.39 11.54
N ASN A 44 -9.33 -4.16 12.41
CA ASN A 44 -9.76 -5.51 12.07
C ASN A 44 -10.91 -5.53 11.04
N TRP A 45 -11.76 -4.50 11.06
CA TRP A 45 -12.88 -4.36 10.14
C TRP A 45 -12.37 -4.08 8.73
N ASP A 46 -11.45 -3.13 8.59
CA ASP A 46 -10.78 -2.78 7.34
C ASP A 46 -10.09 -3.99 6.72
N ARG A 47 -9.37 -4.78 7.53
CA ARG A 47 -8.73 -6.02 7.05
C ARG A 47 -9.75 -7.05 6.55
N ALA A 48 -10.88 -7.19 7.25
CA ALA A 48 -11.94 -8.09 6.80
C ALA A 48 -12.58 -7.61 5.49
N LEU A 49 -12.78 -6.30 5.32
CA LEU A 49 -13.24 -5.72 4.05
C LEU A 49 -12.21 -5.87 2.93
N MET A 50 -10.92 -5.76 3.22
CA MET A 50 -9.86 -6.03 2.23
C MET A 50 -9.88 -7.47 1.72
N ASP A 51 -10.07 -8.44 2.63
CA ASP A 51 -10.21 -9.85 2.26
C ASP A 51 -11.49 -10.08 1.43
N ARG A 52 -12.58 -9.35 1.72
CA ARG A 52 -13.79 -9.36 0.89
C ARG A 52 -13.53 -8.79 -0.50
N ASP A 53 -12.86 -7.65 -0.61
CA ASP A 53 -12.58 -6.99 -1.90
C ASP A 53 -11.65 -7.86 -2.76
N LEU A 54 -10.68 -8.55 -2.14
CA LEU A 54 -9.86 -9.57 -2.78
C LEU A 54 -10.72 -10.69 -3.38
N ARG A 55 -11.74 -11.17 -2.64
CA ARG A 55 -12.67 -12.19 -3.14
C ARG A 55 -13.58 -11.69 -4.26
N LEU A 56 -13.91 -10.40 -4.28
CA LEU A 56 -14.79 -9.82 -5.30
C LEU A 56 -14.05 -9.45 -6.60
N THR A 57 -12.78 -9.04 -6.49
CA THR A 57 -12.04 -8.41 -7.60
C THR A 57 -10.74 -9.11 -7.97
N GLY A 58 -10.27 -10.05 -7.15
CA GLY A 58 -8.96 -10.68 -7.31
C GLY A 58 -7.79 -9.82 -6.82
N SER A 59 -8.03 -8.59 -6.37
CA SER A 59 -7.01 -7.73 -5.75
C SER A 59 -7.42 -7.24 -4.37
N LEU A 60 -6.45 -7.15 -3.45
CA LEU A 60 -6.61 -6.53 -2.12
C LEU A 60 -6.98 -5.03 -2.18
N ARG A 61 -6.84 -4.39 -3.35
CA ARG A 61 -7.15 -2.98 -3.59
C ARG A 61 -8.13 -2.73 -4.72
N GLY A 62 -8.63 -3.80 -5.36
CA GLY A 62 -9.68 -3.68 -6.35
C GLY A 62 -10.95 -3.09 -5.73
N GLN A 63 -11.61 -2.20 -6.47
CA GLN A 63 -12.92 -1.68 -6.12
C GLN A 63 -13.86 -2.05 -7.25
N ASN A 64 -15.07 -2.47 -6.91
CA ASN A 64 -16.10 -2.85 -7.85
C ASN A 64 -17.42 -2.26 -7.37
N ASP A 65 -18.15 -1.62 -8.28
CA ASP A 65 -19.44 -0.97 -8.09
C ASP A 65 -20.60 -1.73 -8.74
N ASN A 66 -20.33 -2.91 -9.33
CA ASN A 66 -21.36 -3.78 -9.89
C ASN A 66 -22.43 -4.15 -8.84
N GLU A 67 -23.70 -4.04 -9.24
CA GLU A 67 -24.86 -4.39 -8.40
C GLU A 67 -24.86 -5.88 -8.02
N VAL A 68 -24.52 -6.75 -8.97
CA VAL A 68 -24.52 -8.20 -8.80
C VAL A 68 -23.09 -8.70 -8.66
N ALA A 69 -22.81 -9.43 -7.58
CA ALA A 69 -21.52 -10.04 -7.35
C ALA A 69 -21.25 -11.20 -8.33
N PRO A 70 -19.98 -11.46 -8.68
CA PRO A 70 -19.62 -12.59 -9.54
C PRO A 70 -20.01 -13.93 -8.87
N ASP A 71 -20.37 -14.94 -9.67
CA ASP A 71 -20.85 -16.22 -9.16
C ASP A 71 -19.80 -16.94 -8.31
N GLU A 72 -18.51 -16.76 -8.62
CA GLU A 72 -17.38 -17.31 -7.86
C GLU A 72 -17.36 -16.81 -6.41
N PHE A 73 -17.94 -15.63 -6.13
CA PHE A 73 -17.98 -15.08 -4.78
C PHE A 73 -18.77 -15.96 -3.80
N LYS A 74 -19.73 -16.74 -4.31
CA LYS A 74 -20.54 -17.69 -3.52
C LYS A 74 -19.71 -18.83 -2.96
N VAL A 75 -18.63 -19.22 -3.66
CA VAL A 75 -17.84 -20.43 -3.34
C VAL A 75 -16.43 -20.11 -2.83
N ASN A 76 -15.93 -18.90 -3.04
CA ASN A 76 -14.54 -18.52 -2.71
C ASN A 76 -14.33 -18.06 -1.25
N SER A 77 -15.25 -18.40 -0.35
CA SER A 77 -15.08 -18.10 1.08
C SER A 77 -13.95 -18.93 1.68
N PHE A 78 -13.11 -18.31 2.51
CA PHE A 78 -12.01 -18.99 3.20
C PHE A 78 -12.00 -18.68 4.69
N TYR A 79 -11.46 -19.62 5.46
CA TYR A 79 -11.16 -19.45 6.88
C TYR A 79 -9.65 -19.47 7.10
N ARG A 80 -9.15 -18.54 7.91
CA ARG A 80 -7.75 -18.52 8.32
C ARG A 80 -7.55 -19.54 9.44
N ILE A 81 -6.85 -20.63 9.14
CA ILE A 81 -6.54 -21.67 10.12
C ILE A 81 -5.18 -21.34 10.75
N TYR A 82 -5.19 -21.05 12.05
CA TYR A 82 -3.99 -20.71 12.80
C TYR A 82 -3.42 -21.95 13.48
N LYS A 83 -2.08 -22.03 13.58
CA LYS A 83 -1.42 -23.08 14.34
C LYS A 83 -1.76 -22.94 15.84
N ARG A 84 -2.06 -24.05 16.51
CA ARG A 84 -2.19 -24.12 17.97
C ARG A 84 -0.90 -23.58 18.60
N VAL A 85 -0.99 -22.51 19.39
CA VAL A 85 0.14 -21.97 20.16
C VAL A 85 0.10 -22.62 21.54
N TYR A 86 1.01 -23.56 21.78
CA TYR A 86 1.22 -24.33 23.02
C TYR A 86 2.72 -24.39 23.28
#